data_AF-A0A529FFH9-F1
#
_entry.id   AF-A0A529FFH9-F1
#
_cell.length_a   1.000
_cell.length_b   1.000
_cell.length_c   1.000
_cell.angle_alpha   90.00
_cell.angle_beta   90.00
_cell.angle_gamma   90.00
#
_symmetry.space_group_name_H-M   'P 1'
#
loop_
_entity.id
_entity.type
_entity.pdbx_description
1 polymer ?
#
loop_
_entity_poly.entity_id
_entity_poly.type
_entity_poly.pdbx_seq_one_letter_code
_entity_poly.pdbx_strand_id
1 'polypeptide(L)'
;YIQRNIARQIETGVWEKSLKETGFVFRGLQDVMTTTFFNTPFFNDILPSVFRIGGPNFHSISYAYALSIISAWLLFRGRWLLPIAALPLLLVIGSKGATFLLLIALAMRIIYRPPRARLTLAVALALAAAWTTAAIAYGATHGDYHVLGLTAGLRDFLANPL
;
A
#
# COMPACT_ATOMS: atom_id res chain seq x y z
N TYR A 1 -11.05 16.90 -6.68
CA TYR A 1 -10.95 15.49 -6.24
C TYR A 1 -11.08 15.36 -4.72
N ILE A 2 -10.15 15.91 -3.93
CA ILE A 2 -10.16 15.80 -2.46
C ILE A 2 -11.43 16.39 -1.83
N GLN A 3 -11.84 17.61 -2.22
CA GLN A 3 -13.10 18.21 -1.76
C GLN A 3 -14.33 17.34 -2.05
N ARG A 4 -14.38 16.70 -3.23
CA ARG A 4 -15.48 15.81 -3.61
C ARG A 4 -15.50 14.54 -2.77
N ASN A 5 -14.33 14.02 -2.40
CA ASN A 5 -14.22 12.86 -1.52
C ASN A 5 -14.62 13.21 -0.07
N ILE A 6 -14.23 14.38 0.42
CA ILE A 6 -14.65 14.91 1.73
C ILE A 6 -16.17 15.11 1.77
N ALA A 7 -16.75 15.75 0.76
CA ALA A 7 -18.20 15.93 0.67
C ALA A 7 -18.95 14.59 0.72
N ARG A 8 -18.49 13.60 -0.05
CA ARG A 8 -19.04 12.23 -0.02
C ARG A 8 -18.92 11.58 1.36
N GLN A 9 -17.79 11.72 2.06
CA GLN A 9 -17.61 11.17 3.41
C GLN A 9 -18.54 11.82 4.44
N ILE A 10 -18.82 13.12 4.29
CA ILE A 10 -19.80 13.85 5.11
C ILE A 10 -21.21 13.35 4.81
N GLU A 11 -21.60 13.28 3.53
CA GLU A 11 -22.92 12.81 3.09
C GLU A 11 -23.23 11.36 3.49
N THR A 12 -22.19 10.52 3.53
CA THR A 12 -22.31 9.10 3.93
C THR A 12 -22.25 8.88 5.45
N GLY A 13 -22.15 9.95 6.25
CA GLY A 13 -22.21 9.87 7.72
C GLY A 13 -20.97 9.24 8.38
N VAL A 14 -19.86 9.08 7.66
CA VAL A 14 -18.62 8.47 8.17
C VAL A 14 -18.10 9.21 9.41
N TRP A 15 -18.15 10.55 9.38
CA TRP A 15 -17.68 11.38 10.49
C TRP A 15 -18.66 11.42 11.66
N GLU A 16 -19.96 11.25 11.42
CA GLU A 16 -20.97 11.12 12.49
C GLU A 16 -20.76 9.81 13.25
N LYS A 17 -20.46 8.72 12.54
CA LYS A 17 -20.09 7.45 13.15
C LYS A 17 -18.80 7.56 13.96
N SER A 18 -17.75 8.17 13.40
CA SER A 18 -16.47 8.39 14.10
C SER A 18 -16.63 9.20 15.38
N LEU A 19 -17.47 10.25 15.35
CA LEU A 19 -17.81 11.06 16.52
C LEU A 19 -18.47 10.22 17.61
N LYS A 20 -19.43 9.35 17.27
CA LYS A 20 -20.12 8.48 18.23
C LYS A 20 -19.20 7.43 18.84
N GLU A 21 -18.28 6.88 18.06
CA GLU A 21 -17.41 5.78 18.48
C GLU A 21 -16.16 6.25 19.23
N THR A 22 -15.61 7.42 18.87
CA THR A 22 -14.29 7.88 19.37
C THR A 22 -14.30 9.28 19.97
N GLY A 23 -15.40 10.04 19.82
CA GLY A 23 -15.45 11.46 20.18
C GLY A 23 -14.66 12.36 19.21
N PHE A 24 -14.11 11.83 18.12
CA PHE A 24 -13.34 12.59 17.16
C PHE A 24 -14.24 13.53 16.33
N VAL A 25 -13.93 14.82 16.33
CA VAL A 25 -14.60 15.83 15.52
C VAL A 25 -13.74 16.15 14.31
N PHE A 26 -14.30 15.97 13.11
CA PHE A 26 -13.69 16.38 11.85
C PHE A 26 -13.52 17.92 11.80
N ARG A 27 -12.29 18.42 11.69
CA ARG A 27 -11.96 19.86 11.71
C ARG A 27 -11.53 20.40 10.35
N GLY A 28 -10.96 19.56 9.49
CA GLY A 28 -10.61 20.02 8.14
C GLY A 28 -9.73 19.06 7.34
N LEU A 29 -9.12 19.60 6.28
CA LEU A 29 -8.35 18.84 5.29
C LEU A 29 -7.23 17.99 5.91
N GLN A 30 -6.62 18.49 6.99
CA GLN A 30 -5.53 17.82 7.69
C GLN A 30 -5.97 16.47 8.27
N ASP A 31 -7.21 16.36 8.74
CA ASP A 31 -7.73 15.12 9.32
C ASP A 31 -7.97 14.04 8.27
N VAL A 32 -8.30 14.44 7.03
CA VAL A 32 -8.50 13.50 5.91
C VAL A 32 -7.16 13.08 5.30
N MET A 33 -6.17 13.97 5.31
CA MET A 33 -4.86 13.70 4.71
C MET A 33 -3.86 13.11 5.69
N THR A 34 -4.17 13.08 6.98
CA THR A 34 -3.35 12.42 7.99
C THR A 34 -3.75 10.96 8.10
N THR A 35 -2.79 10.05 7.96
CA THR A 35 -3.01 8.61 8.11
C THR A 35 -2.04 8.05 9.14
N THR A 36 -2.44 6.98 9.83
CA THR A 36 -1.53 6.23 10.69
C THR A 36 -0.35 5.69 9.89
N PHE A 37 0.79 5.48 10.54
CA PHE A 37 1.97 4.93 9.88
C PHE A 37 1.61 3.61 9.18
N PHE A 38 2.00 3.49 7.91
CA PHE A 38 1.59 2.41 6.99
C PHE A 38 0.09 2.22 6.75
N ASN A 39 -0.83 3.07 7.22
CA ASN A 39 -2.26 2.79 7.18
C ASN A 39 -2.58 1.45 7.88
N THR A 40 -2.05 1.27 9.09
CA THR A 40 -2.35 0.13 9.96
C THR A 40 -2.75 0.61 11.36
N PRO A 41 -3.75 -0.01 11.99
CA PRO A 41 -4.07 0.28 13.39
C PRO A 41 -2.96 -0.19 14.35
N PHE A 42 -2.15 -1.18 13.95
CA PHE A 42 -1.05 -1.74 14.76
C PHE A 42 -0.03 -0.71 15.27
N PHE A 43 0.19 0.38 14.55
CA PHE A 43 1.19 1.39 14.90
C PHE A 43 0.60 2.70 15.43
N ASN A 44 -0.71 2.77 15.67
CA ASN A 44 -1.40 4.02 15.98
C ASN A 44 -0.92 4.68 17.29
N ASP A 45 -0.50 3.87 18.27
CA ASP A 45 -0.09 4.37 19.59
C ASP A 45 1.45 4.48 19.74
N ILE A 46 2.21 3.96 18.77
CA ILE A 46 3.67 3.83 18.86
C ILE A 46 4.38 4.81 17.93
N LEU A 47 3.80 5.09 16.75
CA LEU A 47 4.43 5.92 15.73
C LEU A 47 3.56 7.14 15.40
N PRO A 48 4.20 8.30 15.11
CA PRO A 48 3.47 9.50 14.77
C PRO A 48 2.69 9.33 13.46
N SER A 49 1.48 9.89 13.42
CA SER A 49 0.67 9.93 12.21
C SER A 49 1.36 10.73 11.10
N VAL A 50 1.24 10.25 9.86
CA VAL A 50 1.92 10.82 8.70
C VAL A 50 0.93 11.54 7.80
N PHE A 51 1.28 12.75 7.41
CA PHE A 51 0.53 13.52 6.44
C PHE A 51 0.81 13.03 5.02
N ARG A 52 -0.22 12.58 4.33
CA ARG A 52 -0.16 12.15 2.94
C ARG A 52 -0.62 13.28 2.03
N ILE A 53 0.32 13.82 1.27
CA ILE A 53 0.02 14.79 0.21
C ILE A 53 -0.74 14.04 -0.90
N GLY A 54 -2.05 14.25 -0.96
CA GLY A 54 -2.89 13.84 -2.07
C GLY A 54 -2.95 14.96 -3.11
N GLY A 55 -2.73 14.64 -4.39
CA GLY A 55 -2.88 15.58 -5.49
C GLY A 55 -3.47 14.90 -6.72
N PRO A 56 -4.15 15.65 -7.62
CA PRO A 56 -4.76 15.09 -8.82
C PRO A 56 -3.75 14.47 -9.79
N ASN A 57 -2.48 14.90 -9.75
CA ASN A 57 -1.43 14.45 -10.67
C ASN A 57 -0.35 13.56 -10.04
N PHE A 58 -0.29 13.46 -8.70
CA PHE A 58 0.74 12.67 -8.00
C PHE A 58 0.11 11.88 -6.88
N HIS A 59 -0.20 10.61 -7.15
CA HIS A 59 -0.58 9.65 -6.13
C HIS A 59 0.70 9.09 -5.51
N SER A 60 0.96 9.42 -4.24
CA SER A 60 2.16 9.00 -3.51
C SER A 60 2.40 7.48 -3.58
N ILE A 61 1.32 6.69 -3.57
CA ILE A 61 1.38 5.23 -3.76
C ILE A 61 1.92 4.84 -5.15
N SER A 62 1.45 5.47 -6.23
CA SER A 62 1.95 5.17 -7.58
C SER A 62 3.43 5.52 -7.73
N TYR A 63 3.84 6.66 -7.15
CA TYR A 63 5.26 7.02 -7.07
C TYR A 63 6.07 5.98 -6.29
N ALA A 64 5.56 5.46 -5.18
CA ALA A 64 6.22 4.41 -4.41
C ALA A 64 6.48 3.14 -5.23
N TYR A 65 5.50 2.71 -6.05
CA TYR A 65 5.68 1.56 -6.95
C TYR A 65 6.72 1.84 -8.03
N ALA A 66 6.66 3.00 -8.69
CA ALA A 66 7.66 3.39 -9.68
C ALA A 66 9.07 3.40 -9.08
N LEU A 67 9.24 4.03 -7.91
CA LEU A 67 10.50 4.07 -7.17
C LEU A 67 10.99 2.65 -6.83
N SER A 68 10.11 1.78 -6.36
CA SER A 68 10.46 0.40 -5.98
C SER A 68 10.88 -0.45 -7.18
N ILE A 69 10.19 -0.32 -8.31
CA ILE A 69 10.51 -1.05 -9.56
C ILE A 69 11.85 -0.58 -10.12
N ILE A 70 12.07 0.74 -10.22
CA ILE A 70 13.34 1.32 -10.69
C ILE A 70 14.49 0.92 -9.75
N SER A 71 14.25 0.96 -8.45
CA SER A 71 15.22 0.52 -7.44
C SER A 71 15.55 -0.96 -7.60
N ALA A 72 14.55 -1.84 -7.72
CA ALA A 72 14.78 -3.26 -7.94
C ALA A 72 15.62 -3.50 -9.19
N TRP A 73 15.34 -2.82 -10.30
CA TRP A 73 16.15 -2.92 -11.51
C TRP A 73 17.61 -2.51 -11.25
N LEU A 74 17.84 -1.32 -10.69
CA LEU A 74 19.19 -0.82 -10.40
C LEU A 74 19.96 -1.74 -9.44
N LEU A 75 19.27 -2.30 -8.46
CA LEU A 75 19.82 -3.29 -7.53
C LEU A 75 20.39 -4.51 -8.29
N PHE A 76 19.63 -5.06 -9.24
CA PHE A 76 20.10 -6.21 -10.03
C PHE A 76 21.21 -5.84 -11.04
N ARG A 77 21.33 -4.56 -11.41
CA ARG A 77 22.50 -4.00 -12.15
C ARG A 77 23.71 -3.73 -11.26
N GLY A 78 23.63 -3.97 -9.95
CA GLY A 78 24.73 -3.76 -9.00
C GLY A 78 24.82 -2.36 -8.40
N ARG A 79 23.80 -1.51 -8.61
CA ARG A 79 23.75 -0.14 -8.06
C ARG A 79 22.88 -0.13 -6.80
N TRP A 80 23.51 0.00 -5.64
CA TRP A 80 22.85 -0.12 -4.34
C TRP A 80 22.35 1.19 -3.74
N LEU A 81 22.85 2.33 -4.22
CA LEU A 81 22.58 3.63 -3.61
C LEU A 81 21.08 3.98 -3.61
N LEU A 82 20.43 3.92 -4.77
CA LEU A 82 19.00 4.22 -4.88
C LEU A 82 18.12 3.23 -4.09
N PRO A 83 18.29 1.89 -4.19
CA PRO A 83 17.52 0.94 -3.39
C PRO A 83 17.57 1.20 -1.89
N ILE A 84 18.76 1.51 -1.35
CA ILE A 84 18.92 1.77 0.08
C ILE A 84 18.28 3.10 0.45
N ALA A 85 18.51 4.15 -0.35
CA ALA A 85 17.89 5.47 -0.13
C ALA A 85 16.37 5.47 -0.31
N ALA A 86 15.83 4.55 -1.12
CA ALA A 86 14.40 4.42 -1.34
C ALA A 86 13.66 3.87 -0.12
N LEU A 87 14.28 3.02 0.71
CA LEU A 87 13.64 2.44 1.89
C LEU A 87 13.02 3.48 2.83
N PRO A 88 13.77 4.48 3.38
CA PRO A 88 13.18 5.47 4.26
C PRO A 88 12.06 6.27 3.58
N LEU A 89 12.20 6.56 2.28
CA LEU A 89 11.19 7.28 1.53
C LEU A 89 9.91 6.46 1.36
N LEU A 90 10.02 5.15 1.09
CA LEU A 90 8.88 4.23 0.99
C LEU A 90 8.16 4.06 2.33
N LEU A 91 8.92 4.05 3.44
CA LEU A 91 8.37 4.04 4.80
C LEU A 91 7.54 5.30 5.07
N VAL A 92 8.07 6.49 4.73
CA VAL A 92 7.36 7.77 4.88
C VAL A 92 6.10 7.83 4.01
N ILE A 93 6.17 7.35 2.76
CA ILE A 93 4.99 7.26 1.89
C ILE A 93 3.96 6.27 2.48
N GLY A 94 4.43 5.22 3.16
CA GLY A 94 3.61 4.21 3.82
C GLY A 94 2.93 3.24 2.84
N SER A 95 3.49 3.04 1.66
CA SER A 95 2.98 2.04 0.69
C SER A 95 3.51 0.65 1.06
N LYS A 96 2.67 -0.16 1.72
CA LYS A 96 3.03 -1.53 2.17
C LYS A 96 3.51 -2.38 1.00
N GLY A 97 2.76 -2.40 -0.11
CA GLY A 97 3.06 -3.23 -1.27
C GLY A 97 4.35 -2.84 -1.99
N ALA A 98 4.59 -1.54 -2.18
CA ALA A 98 5.83 -1.06 -2.78
C ALA A 98 7.05 -1.35 -1.90
N THR A 99 6.93 -1.12 -0.59
CA THR A 99 7.98 -1.45 0.39
C THR A 99 8.29 -2.95 0.36
N PHE A 100 7.26 -3.79 0.39
CA PHE A 100 7.41 -5.25 0.34
C PHE A 100 8.11 -5.72 -0.95
N LEU A 101 7.75 -5.15 -2.10
CA LEU A 101 8.40 -5.43 -3.38
C LEU A 101 9.91 -5.18 -3.30
N LEU A 102 10.31 -4.01 -2.79
CA LEU A 102 11.73 -3.67 -2.68
C LEU A 102 12.47 -4.56 -1.67
N LEU A 103 11.83 -4.92 -0.55
CA LEU A 103 12.40 -5.83 0.44
C LEU A 103 12.64 -7.24 -0.14
N ILE A 104 11.67 -7.77 -0.90
CA ILE A 104 11.88 -9.04 -1.64
C ILE A 104 13.04 -8.88 -2.61
N ALA A 105 13.09 -7.81 -3.40
CA ALA A 105 14.16 -7.60 -4.36
C ALA A 105 15.55 -7.59 -3.70
N LEU A 106 15.67 -6.93 -2.55
CA LEU A 106 16.88 -6.92 -1.71
C LEU A 106 17.24 -8.33 -1.22
N ALA A 107 16.28 -9.05 -0.64
CA ALA A 107 16.50 -10.42 -0.17
C ALA A 107 16.93 -11.36 -1.31
N MET A 108 16.23 -11.30 -2.45
CA MET A 108 16.56 -12.09 -3.64
C MET A 108 17.94 -11.74 -4.17
N ARG A 109 18.33 -10.46 -4.19
CA ARG A 109 19.68 -10.06 -4.63
C ARG A 109 20.76 -10.65 -3.75
N ILE A 110 20.57 -10.69 -2.44
CA ILE A 110 21.54 -11.25 -1.47
C ILE A 110 21.66 -12.77 -1.62
N ILE A 111 20.53 -13.46 -1.84
CA ILE A 111 20.47 -14.92 -1.90
C ILE A 111 20.83 -15.45 -3.30
N TYR A 112 20.65 -14.64 -4.35
CA TYR A 112 20.81 -15.06 -5.73
C TYR A 112 22.22 -15.60 -6.00
N ARG A 113 22.27 -16.82 -6.54
CA ARG A 113 23.46 -17.43 -7.14
C ARG A 113 23.06 -18.01 -8.50
N PRO A 114 23.90 -17.88 -9.55
CA PRO A 114 23.59 -18.41 -10.89
C PRO A 114 23.06 -19.86 -10.92
N PRO A 115 23.67 -20.85 -10.20
CA PRO A 115 23.15 -22.21 -10.20
C PRO A 115 21.81 -22.38 -9.47
N ARG A 116 21.37 -21.38 -8.68
CA ARG A 116 20.12 -21.39 -7.91
C ARG A 116 19.05 -20.46 -8.49
N ALA A 117 19.19 -20.02 -9.75
CA ALA A 117 18.27 -19.07 -10.36
C ALA A 117 16.79 -19.57 -10.34
N ARG A 118 16.54 -20.84 -10.68
CA ARG A 118 15.20 -21.45 -10.66
C ARG A 118 14.60 -21.47 -9.26
N LEU A 119 15.41 -21.82 -8.25
CA LEU A 119 14.97 -21.82 -6.85
C LEU A 119 14.66 -20.40 -6.36
N THR A 120 15.53 -19.42 -6.69
CA THR A 120 15.31 -18.00 -6.36
C THR A 120 13.98 -17.51 -6.96
N LEU A 121 13.71 -17.85 -8.22
CA LEU A 121 12.44 -17.51 -8.88
C LEU A 121 11.24 -18.17 -8.18
N ALA A 122 11.32 -19.47 -7.88
CA ALA A 122 10.25 -20.18 -7.19
C ALA A 122 9.94 -19.56 -5.81
N VAL A 123 10.97 -19.20 -5.04
CA VAL A 123 10.82 -18.51 -3.76
C VAL A 123 10.20 -17.12 -3.93
N ALA A 124 10.64 -16.35 -4.92
CA ALA A 124 10.06 -15.03 -5.20
C ALA A 124 8.57 -15.12 -5.57
N LEU A 125 8.19 -16.08 -6.41
CA LEU A 125 6.79 -16.33 -6.78
C LEU A 125 5.96 -16.79 -5.57
N ALA A 126 6.51 -17.69 -4.75
CA ALA A 126 5.83 -18.16 -3.54
C ALA A 126 5.58 -17.01 -2.55
N LEU A 127 6.57 -16.14 -2.33
CA LEU A 127 6.42 -14.97 -1.46
C LEU A 127 5.41 -13.96 -2.03
N ALA A 128 5.43 -13.73 -3.34
CA ALA A 128 4.48 -12.83 -4.00
C ALA A 128 3.03 -13.36 -3.90
N ALA A 129 2.84 -14.66 -4.08
CA ALA A 129 1.54 -15.31 -3.90
C ALA A 129 1.08 -15.21 -2.44
N ALA A 130 1.94 -15.59 -1.49
CA ALA A 130 1.63 -15.53 -0.06
C ALA A 130 1.25 -14.11 0.39
N TRP A 131 2.01 -13.10 -0.03
CA TRP A 131 1.71 -11.70 0.27
C TRP A 131 0.40 -11.24 -0.34
N THR A 132 0.15 -11.57 -1.61
CA THR A 132 -1.10 -11.20 -2.29
C THR A 132 -2.29 -11.82 -1.57
N THR A 133 -2.23 -13.11 -1.25
CA THR A 133 -3.28 -13.81 -0.50
C THR A 133 -3.49 -13.19 0.88
N ALA A 134 -2.41 -12.92 1.63
CA ALA A 134 -2.50 -12.31 2.95
C ALA A 134 -3.10 -10.89 2.89
N ALA A 135 -2.69 -10.08 1.92
CA ALA A 135 -3.21 -8.74 1.71
C ALA A 135 -4.71 -8.75 1.36
N ILE A 136 -5.14 -9.70 0.51
CA ILE A 136 -6.56 -9.88 0.16
C ILE A 136 -7.36 -10.33 1.38
N ALA A 137 -6.89 -11.36 2.11
CA ALA A 137 -7.57 -11.87 3.30
C ALA A 137 -7.70 -10.80 4.39
N TYR A 138 -6.63 -10.05 4.63
CA TYR A 138 -6.64 -8.92 5.57
C TYR A 138 -7.57 -7.80 5.08
N GLY A 139 -7.52 -7.43 3.80
CA GLY A 139 -8.40 -6.39 3.26
C GLY A 139 -9.88 -6.78 3.29
N ALA A 140 -10.21 -8.04 3.02
CA ALA A 140 -11.58 -8.56 3.09
C ALA A 140 -12.16 -8.50 4.52
N THR A 141 -11.33 -8.78 5.54
CA THR A 141 -11.76 -8.74 6.94
C THR A 141 -11.87 -7.31 7.51
N HIS A 142 -11.15 -6.35 6.93
CA HIS A 142 -11.11 -4.96 7.40
C HIS A 142 -11.88 -3.98 6.51
N GLY A 143 -12.69 -4.48 5.57
CA GLY A 143 -13.55 -3.65 4.72
C GLY A 143 -12.78 -2.79 3.71
N ASP A 144 -11.62 -3.26 3.23
CA ASP A 144 -10.86 -2.55 2.20
C ASP A 144 -11.63 -2.52 0.88
N TYR A 145 -12.07 -1.32 0.48
CA TYR A 145 -12.82 -1.07 -0.73
C TYR A 145 -12.11 -1.54 -2.01
N HIS A 146 -10.78 -1.65 -2.02
CA HIS A 146 -10.05 -2.19 -3.18
C HIS A 146 -10.27 -3.69 -3.34
N VAL A 147 -10.24 -4.43 -2.22
CA VAL A 147 -10.49 -5.88 -2.23
C VAL A 147 -11.97 -6.16 -2.49
N LEU A 148 -12.85 -5.42 -1.82
CA LEU A 148 -14.29 -5.53 -2.04
C LEU A 148 -14.66 -5.21 -3.49
N GLY A 149 -14.10 -4.12 -4.06
CA GLY A 149 -14.28 -3.75 -5.45
C GLY A 149 -13.75 -4.80 -6.44
N LEU A 150 -12.57 -5.39 -6.16
CA LEU A 150 -12.02 -6.48 -6.96
C LEU A 150 -12.93 -7.72 -6.93
N THR A 151 -13.36 -8.15 -5.74
CA THR A 151 -14.22 -9.34 -5.58
C THR A 151 -15.60 -9.14 -6.19
N ALA A 152 -16.20 -7.95 -6.04
CA ALA A 152 -17.45 -7.59 -6.68
C ALA A 152 -17.30 -7.57 -8.21
N GLY A 153 -16.24 -6.92 -8.73
CA GLY A 153 -15.97 -6.88 -10.17
C GLY A 153 -15.76 -8.26 -10.80
N LEU A 154 -15.00 -9.14 -10.13
CA LEU A 154 -14.81 -10.53 -10.57
C LEU A 154 -16.13 -11.31 -10.57
N ARG A 155 -16.91 -11.18 -9.50
CA ARG A 155 -18.21 -11.85 -9.38
C ARG A 155 -19.16 -11.37 -10.46
N ASP A 156 -19.28 -10.07 -10.67
CA ASP A 156 -20.20 -9.47 -11.63
C ASP A 156 -19.79 -9.77 -13.07
N PHE A 157 -18.48 -9.79 -13.37
CA PHE A 157 -17.96 -10.22 -14.67
C PHE A 157 -18.25 -11.70 -14.96
N LEU A 158 -18.14 -12.58 -13.95
CA LEU A 158 -18.49 -14.00 -14.12
C LEU A 158 -20.00 -14.21 -14.25
N ALA A 159 -20.82 -13.38 -13.59
CA ALA A 159 -22.28 -13.44 -13.70
C ALA A 159 -22.79 -12.85 -15.03
N ASN A 160 -22.11 -11.84 -15.56
CA ASN A 160 -22.45 -11.16 -16.81
C ASN A 160 -21.16 -10.91 -17.63
N PRO A 161 -20.63 -11.95 -18.31
CA PRO A 161 -19.49 -11.77 -19.18
C PRO A 161 -19.87 -10.87 -20.36
N LEU A 162 -18.98 -9.94 -20.70
CA LEU A 162 -19.09 -9.08 -21.89
C LEU A 162 -19.02 -9.91 -23.19
#